data_AF-A0A2D8BCN3-F1
#
_entry.id   AF-A0A2D8BCN3-F1
#
_cell.length_a   1.000
_cell.length_b   1.000
_cell.length_c   1.000
_cell.angle_alpha   90.00
_cell.angle_beta   90.00
_cell.angle_gamma   90.00
#
_symmetry.space_group_name_H-M   'P 1'
#
loop_
_entity.id
_entity.type
_entity.pdbx_description
1 polymer ?
#
loop_
_entity_poly.entity_id
_entity_poly.type
_entity_poly.pdbx_seq_one_letter_code
_entity_poly.pdbx_strand_id
1 'polypeptide(L)'
;MVEPTTSFTERLKARLQDKLVSVHEALGETTVEISPEAWDAAARILRDDPELGFEQLIDLCGVDYLGYGDDEWETDDVSSEGFSRGVEGAAGPGRFDWEHRPRGNGPERRFAVVVHLQSVRHNRRLRMRCFAADNSLPVVPSLVEVWPVANWFERECFDLFGIVFEGHPDLRRILTDYGFVGHPFRKDFPLIGNVEVRYDAERKRVVYEPVSIEPRVLVPRVVREDSRWQQAASEQPSKD
;
A
#
# COMPACT_ATOMS: atom_id res chain seq x y z
N MET A 1 37.87 -8.61 -24.37
CA MET A 1 36.48 -8.64 -24.85
C MET A 1 35.61 -8.25 -23.68
N VAL A 2 35.10 -7.02 -23.68
CA VAL A 2 34.17 -6.55 -22.66
C VAL A 2 32.80 -7.04 -23.12
N GLU A 3 32.27 -8.07 -22.46
CA GLU A 3 30.86 -8.45 -22.66
C GLU A 3 30.01 -7.19 -22.41
N PRO A 4 28.97 -6.93 -23.22
CA PRO A 4 28.07 -5.84 -22.92
C PRO A 4 27.36 -6.19 -21.60
N THR A 5 27.65 -5.43 -20.54
CA THR A 5 27.03 -5.59 -19.24
C THR A 5 25.54 -5.27 -19.35
N THR A 6 24.74 -6.26 -19.74
CA THR A 6 23.28 -6.14 -19.82
C THR A 6 22.77 -5.59 -18.50
N SER A 7 21.99 -4.51 -18.57
CA SER A 7 21.49 -3.83 -17.38
C SER A 7 20.70 -4.83 -16.52
N PHE A 8 20.67 -4.60 -15.20
CA PHE A 8 19.92 -5.47 -14.30
C PHE A 8 18.45 -5.60 -14.72
N THR A 9 17.87 -4.47 -15.12
CA THR A 9 16.51 -4.36 -15.61
C THR A 9 16.26 -5.16 -16.89
N GLU A 10 17.20 -5.17 -17.85
CA GLU A 10 17.10 -6.03 -19.04
C GLU A 10 17.18 -7.52 -18.70
N ARG A 11 18.03 -7.91 -17.74
CA ARG A 11 18.08 -9.31 -17.27
C ARG A 11 16.78 -9.74 -16.59
N LEU A 12 16.21 -8.89 -15.74
CA LEU A 12 14.90 -9.13 -15.14
C LEU A 12 13.81 -9.29 -16.20
N LYS A 13 13.77 -8.39 -17.19
CA LYS A 13 12.83 -8.49 -18.33
C LYS A 13 13.00 -9.79 -19.10
N ALA A 14 14.25 -10.21 -19.36
CA ALA A 14 14.54 -11.44 -20.08
C ALA A 14 14.16 -12.73 -19.32
N ARG A 15 14.20 -12.71 -17.99
CA ARG A 15 13.84 -13.85 -17.13
C ARG A 15 12.35 -13.93 -16.81
N LEU A 16 11.72 -12.79 -16.53
CA LEU A 16 10.30 -12.73 -16.16
C LEU A 16 9.38 -12.73 -17.40
N GLN A 17 9.83 -12.19 -18.53
CA GLN A 17 9.14 -12.24 -19.82
C GLN A 17 7.65 -11.82 -19.72
N ASP A 18 6.75 -12.75 -20.02
CA ASP A 18 5.28 -12.60 -20.02
C ASP A 18 4.68 -12.39 -18.62
N LYS A 19 5.43 -12.71 -17.56
CA LYS A 19 4.98 -12.58 -16.16
C LYS A 19 5.09 -11.15 -15.64
N LEU A 20 5.81 -10.30 -16.36
CA LEU A 20 6.12 -8.95 -15.96
C LEU A 20 5.10 -7.97 -16.55
N VAL A 21 4.36 -7.28 -15.69
CA VAL A 21 3.42 -6.23 -16.10
C VAL A 21 4.19 -4.94 -16.39
N SER A 22 5.07 -4.53 -15.48
CA SER A 22 5.92 -3.34 -15.66
C SER A 22 7.20 -3.42 -14.84
N VAL A 23 8.22 -2.66 -15.26
CA VAL A 23 9.44 -2.43 -14.47
C VAL A 23 9.65 -0.93 -14.37
N HIS A 24 9.88 -0.46 -13.15
CA HIS A 24 10.19 0.92 -12.86
C HIS A 24 11.50 1.01 -12.10
N GLU A 25 12.39 1.90 -12.52
CA GLU A 25 13.64 2.18 -11.85
C GLU A 25 13.66 3.66 -11.46
N ALA A 26 13.79 3.94 -10.17
CA ALA A 26 13.93 5.29 -9.66
C ALA A 26 14.79 5.31 -8.41
N LEU A 27 15.62 6.34 -8.28
CA LEU A 27 16.47 6.57 -7.10
C LEU A 27 17.35 5.36 -6.73
N GLY A 28 17.75 4.55 -7.71
CA GLY A 28 18.57 3.34 -7.49
C GLY A 28 17.79 2.13 -7.01
N GLU A 29 16.45 2.18 -7.00
CA GLU A 29 15.58 1.05 -6.67
C GLU A 29 14.86 0.53 -7.91
N THR A 30 14.83 -0.80 -8.05
CA THR A 30 14.07 -1.49 -9.10
C THR A 30 12.77 -2.03 -8.51
N THR A 31 11.64 -1.65 -9.10
CA THR A 31 10.32 -2.19 -8.80
C THR A 31 9.78 -2.96 -9.99
N VAL A 32 9.39 -4.20 -9.77
CA VAL A 32 8.71 -5.05 -10.76
C VAL A 32 7.26 -5.23 -10.36
N GLU A 33 6.37 -5.03 -11.31
CA GLU A 33 4.95 -5.30 -11.15
C GLU A 33 4.60 -6.63 -11.82
N ILE A 34 3.90 -7.49 -11.09
CA ILE A 34 3.59 -8.86 -11.48
C ILE A 34 2.11 -9.08 -11.22
N SER A 35 1.43 -9.79 -12.13
CA SER A 35 0.01 -10.10 -11.95
C SER A 35 -0.18 -11.20 -10.90
N PRO A 36 -1.36 -11.30 -10.26
CA PRO A 36 -1.66 -12.37 -9.31
C PRO A 36 -1.40 -13.77 -9.88
N GLU A 37 -1.74 -14.01 -11.15
CA GLU A 37 -1.62 -15.31 -11.81
C GLU A 37 -0.16 -15.74 -11.98
N ALA A 38 0.74 -14.76 -12.18
CA ALA A 38 2.16 -14.99 -12.39
C ALA A 38 2.99 -14.90 -11.11
N TRP A 39 2.36 -14.59 -9.97
CA TRP A 39 3.02 -14.23 -8.71
C TRP A 39 3.95 -15.31 -8.16
N ASP A 40 3.45 -16.54 -7.96
CA ASP A 40 4.24 -17.66 -7.44
C ASP A 40 5.35 -18.07 -8.43
N ALA A 41 5.03 -18.15 -9.72
CA ALA A 41 6.00 -18.52 -10.74
C ALA A 41 7.17 -17.51 -10.83
N ALA A 42 6.85 -16.21 -10.78
CA ALA A 42 7.88 -15.17 -10.76
C ALA A 42 8.70 -15.20 -9.47
N ALA A 43 8.06 -15.41 -8.32
CA ALA A 43 8.75 -15.53 -7.04
C ALA A 43 9.78 -16.67 -7.03
N ARG A 44 9.42 -17.84 -7.57
CA ARG A 44 10.34 -18.97 -7.73
C ARG A 44 11.51 -18.65 -8.67
N ILE A 45 11.25 -17.98 -9.79
CA ILE A 45 12.32 -17.53 -10.71
C ILE A 45 13.28 -16.57 -9.98
N LEU A 46 12.75 -15.57 -9.26
CA LEU A 46 13.56 -14.58 -8.54
C LEU A 46 14.44 -15.24 -7.46
N ARG A 47 13.91 -16.25 -6.75
CA ARG A 47 14.63 -16.98 -5.71
C ARG A 47 15.68 -17.94 -6.28
N ASP A 48 15.29 -18.75 -7.26
CA ASP A 48 16.03 -19.94 -7.68
C ASP A 48 17.02 -19.67 -8.83
N ASP A 49 16.84 -18.61 -9.62
CA ASP A 49 17.79 -18.24 -10.68
C ASP A 49 19.13 -17.80 -10.07
N PRO A 50 20.26 -18.47 -10.37
CA PRO A 50 21.57 -18.15 -9.80
C PRO A 50 22.07 -16.72 -10.10
N GLU A 51 21.65 -16.13 -11.21
CA GLU A 51 22.01 -14.77 -11.61
C GLU A 51 21.19 -13.70 -10.87
N LEU A 52 20.01 -14.07 -10.34
CA LEU A 52 19.15 -13.18 -9.56
C LEU A 52 19.33 -13.41 -8.06
N GLY A 53 19.13 -14.65 -7.60
CA GLY A 53 19.44 -15.13 -6.26
C GLY A 53 18.80 -14.32 -5.13
N PHE A 54 17.50 -14.02 -5.23
CA PHE A 54 16.75 -13.33 -4.18
C PHE A 54 16.31 -14.29 -3.07
N GLU A 55 17.28 -14.69 -2.26
CA GLU A 55 17.13 -15.71 -1.21
C GLU A 55 16.39 -15.17 0.04
N GLN A 56 16.46 -13.87 0.30
CA GLN A 56 15.90 -13.27 1.50
C GLN A 56 14.70 -12.39 1.16
N LEU A 57 13.55 -12.71 1.75
CA LEU A 57 12.42 -11.81 1.87
C LEU A 57 12.62 -10.96 3.13
N ILE A 58 12.65 -9.64 2.94
CA ILE A 58 12.88 -8.65 4.00
C ILE A 58 11.58 -8.18 4.61
N ASP A 59 10.59 -7.89 3.77
CA ASP A 59 9.29 -7.37 4.18
C ASP A 59 8.21 -7.73 3.15
N LEU A 60 6.98 -7.86 3.63
CA LEU A 60 5.78 -7.95 2.80
C LEU A 60 4.70 -7.08 3.44
N CYS A 61 4.25 -6.07 2.70
CA CYS A 61 3.27 -5.10 3.19
C CYS A 61 2.11 -4.91 2.21
N GLY A 62 0.92 -4.67 2.76
CA GLY A 62 -0.26 -4.24 2.03
C GLY A 62 -0.24 -2.74 1.82
N VAL A 63 -0.82 -2.29 0.72
CA VAL A 63 -1.00 -0.87 0.39
C VAL A 63 -2.44 -0.67 -0.05
N ASP A 64 -3.11 0.33 0.53
CA ASP A 64 -4.42 0.81 0.11
C ASP A 64 -4.24 2.15 -0.63
N TYR A 65 -4.46 2.12 -1.95
CA TYR A 65 -4.38 3.25 -2.87
C TYR A 65 -5.67 4.09 -2.94
N LEU A 66 -6.64 3.86 -2.05
CA LEU A 66 -7.82 4.73 -1.97
C LEU A 66 -7.39 6.19 -1.68
N GLY A 67 -7.77 7.11 -2.56
CA GLY A 67 -7.37 8.52 -2.46
C GLY A 67 -5.94 8.83 -2.91
N TYR A 68 -5.25 7.89 -3.57
CA TYR A 68 -3.90 8.13 -4.04
C TYR A 68 -3.90 9.12 -5.22
N GLY A 69 -3.24 10.27 -5.03
CA GLY A 69 -3.21 11.35 -6.00
C GLY A 69 -4.32 12.40 -5.81
N ASP A 70 -5.25 12.17 -4.87
CA ASP A 70 -6.32 13.11 -4.55
C ASP A 70 -5.85 14.09 -3.44
N ASP A 71 -6.12 15.38 -3.60
CA ASP A 71 -5.91 16.42 -2.57
C ASP A 71 -7.22 16.65 -1.80
N GLU A 72 -7.15 16.90 -0.49
CA GLU A 72 -8.32 17.28 0.31
C GLU A 72 -8.71 18.76 0.10
N TRP A 73 -7.80 19.59 -0.40
CA TRP A 73 -8.02 21.03 -0.60
C TRP A 73 -7.92 21.36 -2.08
N GLU A 74 -9.05 21.73 -2.70
CA GLU A 74 -9.02 22.42 -3.99
C GLU A 74 -8.41 23.82 -3.77
N THR A 75 -7.16 23.99 -4.18
CA THR A 75 -6.47 25.31 -4.17
C THR A 75 -6.72 26.12 -5.44
N ASP A 76 -7.64 25.68 -6.30
CA ASP A 76 -7.89 26.32 -7.60
C ASP A 76 -8.71 27.62 -7.45
N ASP A 77 -9.60 27.70 -6.44
CA ASP A 77 -10.46 28.86 -6.17
C ASP A 77 -10.07 29.61 -4.88
N VAL A 78 -8.78 29.97 -4.72
CA VAL A 78 -8.35 30.83 -3.60
C VAL A 78 -8.79 32.28 -3.88
N SER A 79 -9.92 32.70 -3.33
CA SER A 79 -10.33 34.11 -3.36
C SER A 79 -9.29 34.97 -2.62
N SER A 80 -8.83 36.06 -3.23
CA SER A 80 -7.88 37.02 -2.64
C SER A 80 -8.45 37.83 -1.47
N GLU A 81 -9.74 37.71 -1.18
CA GLU A 81 -10.45 38.43 -0.12
C GLU A 81 -11.28 37.45 0.74
N GLY A 82 -10.63 36.82 1.72
CA GLY A 82 -11.30 35.93 2.68
C GLY A 82 -10.35 35.47 3.78
N PHE A 83 -10.76 35.62 5.04
CA PHE A 83 -9.98 35.15 6.21
C PHE A 83 -10.16 33.65 6.48
N SER A 84 -11.13 33.01 5.85
CA SER A 84 -11.34 31.56 5.90
C SER A 84 -10.75 30.94 4.65
N ARG A 85 -9.65 30.21 4.79
CA ARG A 85 -9.29 29.18 3.82
C ARG A 85 -10.46 28.20 3.76
N GLY A 86 -11.08 28.04 2.60
CA GLY A 86 -12.26 27.21 2.41
C GLY A 86 -11.99 25.78 2.87
N VAL A 87 -12.57 25.41 4.01
CA VAL A 87 -12.72 24.00 4.41
C VAL A 87 -14.04 23.56 3.83
N GLU A 88 -14.06 23.25 2.55
CA GLU A 88 -15.19 22.54 1.96
C GLU A 88 -14.97 21.03 2.09
N GLY A 89 -16.02 20.30 2.46
CA GLY A 89 -16.06 18.84 2.34
C GLY A 89 -15.81 18.05 3.63
N ALA A 90 -16.90 17.56 4.22
CA ALA A 90 -16.92 16.38 5.10
C ALA A 90 -16.74 15.07 4.30
N ALA A 91 -16.01 15.11 3.18
CA ALA A 91 -16.08 14.10 2.13
C ALA A 91 -14.72 13.66 1.54
N GLY A 92 -13.63 13.84 2.28
CA GLY A 92 -12.28 13.36 1.90
C GLY A 92 -11.90 12.03 2.57
N PRO A 93 -11.02 11.19 1.97
CA PRO A 93 -10.58 9.89 2.52
C PRO A 93 -10.13 9.96 3.99
N GLY A 94 -10.96 9.50 4.92
CA GLY A 94 -10.69 9.51 6.37
C GLY A 94 -11.35 10.64 7.16
N ARG A 95 -12.20 11.47 6.52
CA ARG A 95 -13.05 12.50 7.15
C ARG A 95 -14.54 12.16 7.07
N PHE A 96 -14.86 10.88 7.18
CA PHE A 96 -16.24 10.37 7.19
C PHE A 96 -16.55 9.75 8.54
N ASP A 97 -17.80 9.83 8.98
CA ASP A 97 -18.29 8.95 10.03
C ASP A 97 -18.47 7.52 9.49
N TRP A 98 -18.69 6.57 10.38
CA TRP A 98 -18.82 5.15 10.01
C TRP A 98 -20.01 4.86 9.08
N GLU A 99 -21.12 5.61 9.24
CA GLU A 99 -22.34 5.41 8.47
C GLU A 99 -22.18 5.93 7.04
N HIS A 100 -21.52 7.08 6.88
CA HIS A 100 -21.32 7.82 5.64
C HIS A 100 -19.96 7.57 4.97
N ARG A 101 -19.20 6.56 5.41
CA ARG A 101 -17.94 6.19 4.74
C ARG A 101 -18.17 5.84 3.26
N PRO A 102 -17.23 6.15 2.36
CA PRO A 102 -17.33 5.75 0.96
C PRO A 102 -17.41 4.23 0.85
N ARG A 103 -18.59 3.72 0.48
CA ARG A 103 -18.84 2.30 0.21
C ARG A 103 -18.99 2.11 -1.31
N GLY A 104 -17.95 1.59 -1.96
CA GLY A 104 -17.97 1.31 -3.41
C GLY A 104 -16.80 1.91 -4.18
N ASN A 105 -16.61 1.43 -5.42
CA ASN A 105 -15.41 1.50 -6.26
C ASN A 105 -14.44 2.65 -5.95
N GLY A 106 -13.48 2.36 -5.06
CA GLY A 106 -12.16 3.00 -5.14
C GLY A 106 -11.52 2.70 -6.50
N PRO A 107 -10.29 3.19 -6.75
CA PRO A 107 -9.59 2.94 -8.01
C PRO A 107 -9.57 1.44 -8.33
N GLU A 108 -9.63 1.06 -9.62
CA GLU A 108 -9.67 -0.35 -10.07
C GLU A 108 -8.58 -1.22 -9.41
N ARG A 109 -7.45 -0.60 -9.04
CA ARG A 109 -6.31 -1.21 -8.37
C ARG A 109 -6.12 -0.64 -6.96
N ARG A 110 -7.11 -0.83 -6.08
CA ARG A 110 -7.08 -0.26 -4.73
C ARG A 110 -6.03 -0.93 -3.85
N PHE A 111 -6.02 -2.26 -3.81
CA PHE A 111 -5.12 -3.00 -2.92
C PHE A 111 -3.92 -3.53 -3.68
N ALA A 112 -2.73 -3.31 -3.12
CA ALA A 112 -1.51 -3.95 -3.59
C ALA A 112 -0.76 -4.63 -2.45
N VAL A 113 -0.06 -5.70 -2.79
CA VAL A 113 0.94 -6.33 -1.94
C VAL A 113 2.30 -5.97 -2.49
N VAL A 114 3.17 -5.45 -1.64
CA VAL A 114 4.55 -5.09 -1.95
C VAL A 114 5.48 -5.98 -1.15
N VAL A 115 6.43 -6.59 -1.82
CA VAL A 115 7.44 -7.46 -1.24
C VAL A 115 8.81 -6.84 -1.46
N HIS A 116 9.64 -6.85 -0.43
CA HIS A 116 11.03 -6.43 -0.50
C HIS A 116 11.93 -7.64 -0.42
N LEU A 117 12.75 -7.82 -1.46
CA LEU A 117 13.65 -8.94 -1.62
C LEU A 117 15.09 -8.46 -1.59
N GLN A 118 15.97 -9.26 -1.02
CA GLN A 118 17.40 -9.03 -0.98
C GLN A 118 18.16 -10.26 -1.50
N SER A 119 19.06 -10.01 -2.45
CA SER A 119 20.09 -10.96 -2.85
C SER A 119 21.36 -10.67 -2.07
N VAL A 120 21.76 -11.60 -1.20
CA VAL A 120 23.01 -11.48 -0.42
C VAL A 120 24.23 -11.71 -1.33
N ARG A 121 24.13 -12.67 -2.27
CA ARG A 121 25.20 -13.03 -3.20
C ARG A 121 25.60 -11.86 -4.10
N HIS A 122 24.61 -11.15 -4.62
CA HIS A 122 24.82 -10.05 -5.56
C HIS A 122 24.73 -8.66 -4.89
N ASN A 123 24.44 -8.62 -3.58
CA ASN A 123 24.18 -7.41 -2.78
C ASN A 123 23.21 -6.44 -3.47
N ARG A 124 22.04 -6.95 -3.86
CA ARG A 124 21.00 -6.20 -4.59
C ARG A 124 19.66 -6.29 -3.89
N ARG A 125 18.84 -5.26 -4.07
CA ARG A 125 17.46 -5.21 -3.59
C ARG A 125 16.50 -5.12 -4.75
N LEU A 126 15.34 -5.73 -4.59
CA LEU A 126 14.26 -5.72 -5.57
C LEU A 126 12.94 -5.52 -4.83
N ARG A 127 12.11 -4.63 -5.35
CA ARG A 127 10.73 -4.47 -4.91
C ARG A 127 9.82 -5.19 -5.88
N MET A 128 9.02 -6.11 -5.40
CA MET A 128 8.05 -6.85 -6.20
C MET A 128 6.64 -6.43 -5.77
N ARG A 129 5.78 -6.03 -6.70
CA ARG A 129 4.44 -5.51 -6.41
C ARG A 129 3.38 -6.28 -7.19
N CYS A 130 2.30 -6.65 -6.51
CA CYS A 130 1.12 -7.26 -7.10
C CYS A 130 -0.11 -6.47 -6.71
N PHE A 131 -0.97 -6.16 -7.68
CA PHE A 131 -2.29 -5.60 -7.40
C PHE A 131 -3.31 -6.73 -7.26
N ALA A 132 -4.23 -6.61 -6.30
CA ALA A 132 -5.36 -7.54 -6.21
C ALA A 132 -6.33 -7.29 -7.37
N ALA A 133 -6.94 -8.36 -7.89
CA ALA A 133 -7.87 -8.28 -9.01
C ALA A 133 -9.24 -7.67 -8.62
N ASP A 134 -9.70 -7.93 -7.39
CA ASP A 134 -10.96 -7.41 -6.87
C ASP A 134 -10.72 -6.52 -5.63
N ASN A 135 -11.44 -5.41 -5.59
CA ASN A 135 -11.45 -4.46 -4.49
C ASN A 135 -12.38 -4.91 -3.34
N SER A 136 -13.39 -5.73 -3.62
CA SER A 136 -14.36 -6.18 -2.61
C SER A 136 -13.75 -7.26 -1.71
N LEU A 137 -13.12 -8.26 -2.35
CA LEU A 137 -12.37 -9.32 -1.72
C LEU A 137 -10.98 -9.38 -2.36
N PRO A 138 -10.00 -8.61 -1.86
CA PRO A 138 -8.66 -8.63 -2.40
C PRO A 138 -7.97 -9.96 -2.08
N VAL A 139 -7.78 -10.79 -3.10
CA VAL A 139 -7.10 -12.08 -3.02
C VAL A 139 -5.77 -12.02 -3.78
N VAL A 140 -4.70 -12.53 -3.16
CA VAL A 140 -3.35 -12.66 -3.75
C VAL A 140 -2.79 -14.03 -3.37
N PRO A 141 -2.01 -14.72 -4.21
CA PRO A 141 -1.39 -15.99 -3.81
C PRO A 141 -0.35 -15.82 -2.69
N SER A 142 -0.29 -16.78 -1.77
CA SER A 142 0.71 -16.84 -0.71
C SER A 142 2.10 -17.14 -1.26
N LEU A 143 3.12 -16.55 -0.64
CA LEU A 143 4.54 -16.77 -0.92
C LEU A 143 5.22 -17.63 0.16
N VAL A 144 4.48 -18.18 1.13
CA VAL A 144 5.03 -18.97 2.24
C VAL A 144 5.85 -20.17 1.76
N GLU A 145 5.42 -20.83 0.67
CA GLU A 145 6.19 -21.93 0.08
C GLU A 145 7.53 -21.49 -0.52
N VAL A 146 7.60 -20.24 -1.00
CA VAL A 146 8.81 -19.68 -1.61
C VAL A 146 9.75 -19.16 -0.51
N TRP A 147 9.22 -18.35 0.40
CA TRP A 147 9.93 -17.78 1.55
C TRP A 147 9.11 -18.02 2.82
N PRO A 148 9.53 -18.96 3.71
CA PRO A 148 8.78 -19.29 4.92
C PRO A 148 8.53 -18.11 5.87
N VAL A 149 9.39 -17.09 5.83
CA VAL A 149 9.25 -15.87 6.63
C VAL A 149 8.00 -15.06 6.25
N ALA A 150 7.45 -15.24 5.05
CA ALA A 150 6.25 -14.56 4.57
C ALA A 150 5.01 -14.83 5.45
N ASN A 151 4.98 -15.93 6.20
CA ASN A 151 3.81 -16.35 6.99
C ASN A 151 3.32 -15.25 7.94
N TRP A 152 4.23 -14.63 8.68
CA TRP A 152 3.85 -13.58 9.64
C TRP A 152 3.42 -12.29 8.95
N PHE A 153 4.11 -11.91 7.88
CA PHE A 153 3.80 -10.69 7.12
C PHE A 153 2.47 -10.80 6.37
N GLU A 154 2.16 -11.96 5.79
CA GLU A 154 0.86 -12.21 5.14
C GLU A 154 -0.29 -12.14 6.14
N ARG A 155 -0.10 -12.67 7.36
CA ARG A 155 -1.08 -12.53 8.45
C ARG A 155 -1.26 -11.10 8.91
N GLU A 156 -0.17 -10.33 9.02
CA GLU A 156 -0.22 -8.91 9.32
C GLU A 156 -0.98 -8.13 8.25
N CYS A 157 -0.70 -8.39 6.98
CA CYS A 157 -1.40 -7.77 5.85
C CYS A 157 -2.90 -8.11 5.83
N PHE A 158 -3.25 -9.35 6.14
CA PHE A 158 -4.63 -9.76 6.31
C PHE A 158 -5.31 -9.03 7.47
N ASP A 159 -4.65 -8.87 8.61
CA ASP A 159 -5.24 -8.21 9.77
C ASP A 159 -5.45 -6.70 9.51
N LEU A 160 -4.44 -6.03 8.96
CA LEU A 160 -4.40 -4.58 8.81
C LEU A 160 -5.13 -4.05 7.57
N PHE A 161 -5.04 -4.77 6.44
CA PHE A 161 -5.63 -4.36 5.15
C PHE A 161 -6.75 -5.30 4.68
N GLY A 162 -6.88 -6.49 5.24
CA GLY A 162 -7.90 -7.47 4.81
C GLY A 162 -7.60 -8.10 3.45
N ILE A 163 -6.33 -8.15 3.06
CA ILE A 163 -5.88 -8.88 1.87
C ILE A 163 -5.80 -10.37 2.22
N VAL A 164 -6.51 -11.20 1.46
CA VAL A 164 -6.58 -12.65 1.68
C VAL A 164 -5.49 -13.34 0.86
N PHE A 165 -4.69 -14.18 1.52
CA PHE A 165 -3.63 -14.94 0.87
C PHE A 165 -4.08 -16.38 0.58
N GLU A 166 -4.21 -16.73 -0.70
CA GLU A 166 -4.58 -18.09 -1.12
C GLU A 166 -3.39 -19.04 -0.93
N GLY A 167 -3.63 -20.19 -0.28
CA GLY A 167 -2.59 -21.19 0.01
C GLY A 167 -1.84 -20.96 1.34
N HIS A 168 -2.18 -19.93 2.11
CA HIS A 168 -1.56 -19.71 3.42
C HIS A 168 -2.02 -20.76 4.46
N PRO A 169 -1.12 -21.33 5.29
CA PRO A 169 -1.45 -22.43 6.21
C PRO A 169 -2.34 -22.04 7.41
N ASP A 170 -2.20 -20.83 7.96
CA ASP A 170 -2.97 -20.35 9.13
C ASP A 170 -3.25 -18.84 9.02
N LEU A 171 -4.20 -18.46 8.17
CA LEU A 171 -4.53 -17.05 7.96
C LEU A 171 -5.52 -16.57 9.03
N ARG A 172 -4.99 -15.88 10.06
CA ARG A 172 -5.77 -15.28 11.14
C ARG A 172 -5.13 -13.98 11.64
N ARG A 173 -5.94 -13.16 12.31
CA ARG A 173 -5.55 -11.90 12.97
C ARG A 173 -4.38 -12.12 13.93
N ILE A 174 -3.57 -11.07 14.12
CA ILE A 174 -2.33 -11.16 14.92
C ILE A 174 -2.02 -9.89 15.72
N LEU A 175 -2.39 -8.72 15.22
CA LEU A 175 -2.17 -7.42 15.87
C LEU A 175 -3.44 -6.87 16.51
N THR A 176 -4.61 -7.11 15.90
CA THR A 176 -5.88 -6.59 16.40
C THR A 176 -6.46 -7.45 17.52
N ASP A 177 -7.34 -6.85 18.32
CA ASP A 177 -8.07 -7.56 19.38
C ASP A 177 -8.97 -8.66 18.79
N TYR A 178 -9.23 -9.71 19.55
CA TYR A 178 -9.93 -10.92 19.10
C TYR A 178 -11.34 -10.62 18.55
N GLY A 179 -12.02 -9.60 19.09
CA GLY A 179 -13.34 -9.16 18.66
C GLY A 179 -13.35 -7.98 17.69
N PHE A 180 -12.19 -7.59 17.16
CA PHE A 180 -12.08 -6.39 16.34
C PHE A 180 -12.76 -6.58 14.98
N VAL A 181 -13.67 -5.65 14.65
CA VAL A 181 -14.42 -5.66 13.38
C VAL A 181 -13.85 -4.57 12.46
N GLY A 182 -13.22 -5.01 11.38
CA GLY A 182 -12.62 -4.13 10.38
C GLY A 182 -11.12 -4.37 10.21
N HIS A 183 -10.51 -3.47 9.43
CA HIS A 183 -9.10 -3.49 9.02
C HIS A 183 -8.52 -2.08 9.21
N PRO A 184 -7.69 -1.85 10.25
CA PRO A 184 -7.32 -0.50 10.70
C PRO A 184 -6.63 0.38 9.66
N PHE A 185 -5.82 -0.19 8.75
CA PHE A 185 -5.01 0.59 7.81
C PHE A 185 -5.67 0.86 6.47
N ARG A 186 -6.93 0.45 6.30
CA ARG A 186 -7.71 0.89 5.15
C ARG A 186 -8.05 2.38 5.29
N LYS A 187 -7.99 3.12 4.19
CA LYS A 187 -8.23 4.57 4.19
C LYS A 187 -9.68 4.96 4.46
N ASP A 188 -10.61 4.02 4.32
CA ASP A 188 -12.01 4.16 4.70
C ASP A 188 -12.29 3.81 6.19
N PHE A 189 -11.27 3.39 6.93
CA PHE A 189 -11.40 3.11 8.37
C PHE A 189 -11.09 4.37 9.19
N PRO A 190 -11.97 4.76 10.15
CA PRO A 190 -11.75 5.95 10.96
C PRO A 190 -10.56 5.76 11.91
N LEU A 191 -9.73 6.80 12.07
CA LEU A 191 -8.51 6.75 12.89
C LEU A 191 -8.78 6.36 14.35
N ILE A 192 -9.90 6.84 14.90
CA ILE A 192 -10.28 6.58 16.30
C ILE A 192 -10.90 5.20 16.51
N GLY A 193 -11.25 4.51 15.42
CA GLY A 193 -12.00 3.26 15.46
C GLY A 193 -13.47 3.46 15.81
N ASN A 194 -14.16 2.34 16.02
CA ASN A 194 -15.60 2.31 16.28
C ASN A 194 -15.95 2.03 17.74
N VAL A 195 -15.03 1.41 18.48
CA VAL A 195 -15.26 0.94 19.85
C VAL A 195 -14.16 1.44 20.77
N GLU A 196 -14.55 1.88 21.96
CA GLU A 196 -13.68 2.14 23.09
C GLU A 196 -13.91 1.11 24.20
N VAL A 197 -12.91 0.93 25.05
CA VAL A 197 -12.95 -0.02 26.16
C VAL A 197 -12.97 0.73 27.48
N ARG A 198 -13.89 0.36 28.38
CA ARG A 198 -13.88 0.82 29.76
C ARG A 198 -14.12 -0.30 30.75
N TYR A 199 -13.68 -0.10 31.99
CA TYR A 199 -14.00 -1.00 33.08
C TYR A 199 -15.38 -0.69 33.66
N ASP A 200 -16.25 -1.69 33.74
CA ASP A 200 -17.56 -1.61 34.38
C ASP A 200 -17.48 -2.22 35.78
N ALA A 201 -17.63 -1.37 36.81
CA ALA A 201 -17.51 -1.77 38.21
C ALA A 201 -18.67 -2.66 38.69
N GLU A 202 -19.87 -2.51 38.11
CA GLU A 202 -21.04 -3.33 38.47
C GLU A 202 -20.88 -4.74 37.91
N ARG A 203 -20.45 -4.84 36.64
CA ARG A 203 -20.24 -6.12 35.95
C ARG A 203 -18.88 -6.76 36.26
N LYS A 204 -17.97 -6.01 36.91
CA LYS A 204 -16.59 -6.41 37.22
C LYS A 204 -15.82 -6.93 36.00
N ARG A 205 -16.03 -6.30 34.84
CA ARG A 205 -15.40 -6.69 33.56
C ARG A 205 -15.14 -5.48 32.66
N VAL A 206 -14.23 -5.65 31.70
CA VAL A 206 -14.05 -4.69 30.61
C VAL A 206 -15.22 -4.82 29.62
N VAL A 207 -15.81 -3.70 29.25
CA VAL A 207 -16.90 -3.63 28.26
C VAL A 207 -16.46 -2.78 27.07
N TYR A 208 -16.95 -3.16 25.89
CA TYR A 208 -16.78 -2.42 24.66
C TYR A 208 -18.01 -1.53 24.44
N GLU A 209 -17.80 -0.25 24.19
CA GLU A 209 -18.87 0.71 23.89
C GLU A 209 -18.51 1.57 22.67
N PRO A 210 -19.49 2.15 21.96
CA PRO A 210 -19.21 3.04 20.84
C PRO A 210 -18.37 4.25 21.28
N VAL A 211 -17.41 4.64 20.45
CA VAL A 211 -16.54 5.79 20.73
C VAL A 211 -17.36 7.07 20.91
N SER A 212 -17.10 7.78 22.01
CA SER A 212 -17.73 9.06 22.35
C SER A 212 -16.97 10.29 21.84
N ILE A 213 -15.74 10.10 21.36
CA ILE A 213 -14.83 11.18 20.97
C ILE A 213 -15.04 11.57 19.50
N GLU A 214 -15.22 12.87 19.25
CA GLU A 214 -15.29 13.42 17.89
C GLU A 214 -13.89 13.60 17.26
N PRO A 215 -13.67 13.12 16.02
CA PRO A 215 -12.39 13.28 15.35
C PRO A 215 -12.14 14.75 14.98
N ARG A 216 -11.04 15.32 15.49
CA ARG A 216 -10.54 16.65 15.09
C ARG A 216 -9.29 16.51 14.24
N VAL A 217 -9.43 16.63 12.93
CA VAL A 217 -8.29 16.72 12.00
C VAL A 217 -7.83 18.18 11.95
N LEU A 218 -6.68 18.48 12.57
CA LEU A 218 -6.14 19.84 12.63
C LEU A 218 -5.29 20.21 11.41
N VAL A 219 -4.79 19.22 10.67
CA VAL A 219 -3.89 19.40 9.53
C VAL A 219 -4.47 18.70 8.30
N PRO A 220 -4.73 19.43 7.21
CA PRO A 220 -5.26 18.82 5.99
C PRO A 220 -4.22 18.02 5.23
N ARG A 221 -4.68 17.03 4.45
CA ARG A 221 -3.82 16.32 3.48
C ARG A 221 -3.73 17.16 2.22
N VAL A 222 -2.59 17.82 2.03
CA VAL A 222 -2.30 18.59 0.83
C VAL A 222 -1.15 17.92 0.08
N VAL A 223 -1.37 17.56 -1.19
CA VAL A 223 -0.30 17.18 -2.10
C VAL A 223 0.28 18.48 -2.64
N ARG A 224 1.30 19.01 -1.95
CA ARG A 224 1.93 20.26 -2.38
C ARG A 224 2.70 20.02 -3.67
N GLU A 225 2.12 20.42 -4.79
CA GLU A 225 2.91 20.76 -5.96
C GLU A 225 3.71 22.03 -5.63
N ASP A 226 5.03 21.87 -5.44
CA ASP A 226 5.89 23.00 -5.11
C ASP A 226 6.05 23.89 -6.35
N SER A 227 5.19 24.90 -6.44
CA SER A 227 5.11 25.88 -7.52
C SER A 227 6.43 26.60 -7.80
N ARG A 228 7.39 26.59 -6.85
CA ARG A 228 8.75 27.11 -7.07
C ARG A 228 9.46 26.39 -8.22
N TRP A 229 9.24 25.09 -8.41
CA TRP A 229 9.85 24.32 -9.49
C TRP A 229 9.10 24.45 -10.81
N GLN A 230 7.79 24.71 -10.76
CA GLN A 230 6.98 24.99 -11.96
C GLN A 230 7.35 26.35 -12.55
N GLN A 231 7.57 27.36 -11.69
CA GLN A 231 8.03 28.68 -12.10
C GLN A 231 9.44 28.59 -12.71
N ALA A 232 10.36 27.88 -12.05
CA ALA A 232 11.70 27.62 -12.58
C ALA A 232 11.70 26.83 -13.91
N ALA A 233 10.74 25.92 -14.11
CA ALA A 233 10.57 25.21 -15.39
C ALA A 233 9.97 26.10 -16.49
N SER A 234 9.04 27.00 -16.14
CA SER A 234 8.44 27.96 -17.06
C SER A 234 9.40 29.10 -17.46
N GLU A 235 10.36 29.41 -16.59
CA GLU A 235 11.41 30.43 -16.80
C GLU A 235 12.62 29.87 -17.58
N GLN A 236 12.68 28.56 -17.84
CA GLN A 236 13.72 28.01 -18.72
C GLN A 236 13.43 28.41 -20.18
N PRO A 237 14.41 29.00 -20.89
CA PRO A 237 14.23 29.35 -22.29
C PRO A 237 13.98 28.08 -23.11
N SER A 238 12.98 28.13 -24.01
CA SER A 238 12.80 27.13 -25.08
C SER A 238 14.15 26.91 -25.77
N LYS A 239 14.66 25.69 -25.73
CA LYS A 239 15.78 25.31 -26.59
C LYS A 239 15.21 25.08 -27.99
N ASP A 240 15.18 26.15 -28.78
CA ASP A 240 15.05 26.08 -30.23
C ASP A 240 16.38 25.60 -30.86
#